data_AF-A0A6G3XSQ9-F1
#
_entry.id   AF-A0A6G3XSQ9-F1
#
_cell.length_a   1.000
_cell.length_b   1.000
_cell.length_c   1.000
_cell.angle_alpha   90.00
_cell.angle_beta   90.00
_cell.angle_gamma   90.00
#
_symmetry.space_group_name_H-M   'P 1'
#
loop_
_entity.id
_entity.type
_entity.pdbx_description
1 polymer ?
#
loop_
_entity_poly.entity_id
_entity_poly.type
_entity_poly.pdbx_seq_one_letter_code
_entity_poly.pdbx_strand_id
1 'polypeptide(L)'
;GADGFLLKRARPAEIVHAVRLVAEGESLLFPAAVRQLAAEYGTDKARAALDRAALTDREAAVLRLMARGLSNAEIAATLVVGTETVKSHVSSVLAKLGARDRTQAVIAAYESGFVAPG
;
A
#
# COMPACT_ATOMS: atom_id res chain seq x y z
N GLY A 1 -19.38 22.69 -16.82
CA GLY A 1 -18.03 22.41 -17.35
C GLY A 1 -17.27 21.69 -16.28
N ALA A 2 -16.64 20.56 -16.65
CA ALA A 2 -15.78 19.68 -15.85
C ALA A 2 -16.50 19.00 -14.65
N ASP A 3 -16.28 17.73 -14.22
CA ASP A 3 -15.09 16.87 -14.21
C ASP A 3 -15.44 15.35 -14.31
N GLY A 4 -16.54 15.01 -14.97
CA GLY A 4 -17.09 13.64 -14.98
C GLY A 4 -16.37 12.60 -15.87
N PHE A 5 -15.11 12.81 -16.28
CA PHE A 5 -14.47 12.02 -17.34
C PHE A 5 -13.16 11.31 -16.97
N LEU A 6 -12.94 11.01 -15.69
CA LEU A 6 -11.86 10.10 -15.25
C LEU A 6 -12.34 8.90 -14.41
N LEU A 7 -13.65 8.71 -14.28
CA LEU A 7 -14.25 7.48 -13.70
C LEU A 7 -14.79 6.51 -14.78
N LYS A 8 -14.54 6.80 -16.06
CA LYS A 8 -15.13 6.05 -17.16
C LYS A 8 -14.24 4.89 -17.60
N ARG A 9 -14.03 3.91 -16.71
CA ARG A 9 -13.77 2.50 -17.10
C ARG A 9 -13.69 1.44 -15.98
N ALA A 10 -13.94 1.74 -14.70
CA ALA A 10 -14.23 0.67 -13.74
C ALA A 10 -15.70 0.24 -13.92
N ARG A 11 -15.96 -1.01 -14.31
CA ARG A 11 -17.34 -1.46 -14.49
C ARG A 11 -18.01 -1.52 -13.11
N PRO A 12 -19.23 -0.98 -12.93
CA PRO A 12 -19.91 -0.96 -11.62
C PRO A 12 -20.00 -2.35 -10.95
N ALA A 13 -20.02 -3.42 -11.75
CA ALA A 13 -20.04 -4.80 -11.27
C ALA A 13 -18.78 -5.19 -10.46
N GLU A 14 -17.62 -4.61 -10.75
CA GLU A 14 -16.34 -4.98 -10.12
C GLU A 14 -16.20 -4.34 -8.74
N ILE A 15 -16.71 -3.11 -8.58
CA ILE A 15 -16.78 -2.42 -7.29
C ILE A 15 -17.78 -3.12 -6.36
N VAL A 16 -18.93 -3.56 -6.90
CA VAL A 16 -19.95 -4.28 -6.11
C VAL A 16 -19.44 -5.66 -5.67
N HIS A 17 -18.61 -6.34 -6.46
CA HIS A 17 -18.00 -7.62 -6.06
C HIS A 17 -16.95 -7.44 -4.95
N ALA A 18 -16.09 -6.43 -5.07
CA ALA A 18 -15.09 -6.11 -4.05
C ALA A 18 -15.72 -5.68 -2.71
N VAL A 19 -16.84 -4.95 -2.75
CA VAL A 19 -17.58 -4.56 -1.53
C VAL A 19 -18.30 -5.74 -0.88
N ARG A 20 -18.83 -6.69 -1.66
CA ARG A 20 -19.48 -7.90 -1.11
C ARG A 20 -18.50 -8.84 -0.40
N LEU A 21 -17.26 -8.92 -0.85
CA LEU A 21 -16.17 -9.68 -0.21
C LEU A 21 -15.73 -9.09 1.15
N VAL A 22 -15.91 -7.79 1.36
CA VAL A 22 -15.55 -7.11 2.62
C VAL A 22 -16.66 -7.21 3.67
N ALA A 23 -17.89 -7.46 3.24
CA ALA A 23 -19.06 -7.47 4.12
C ALA A 23 -19.22 -8.76 4.95
N GLU A 24 -18.48 -9.83 4.66
CA GLU A 24 -18.56 -11.11 5.40
C GLU A 24 -17.68 -11.18 6.65
N GLY A 25 -17.00 -10.08 7.01
CA GLY A 25 -16.60 -9.84 8.39
C GLY A 25 -15.68 -10.89 9.00
N GLU A 26 -14.41 -10.89 8.60
CA GLU A 26 -13.29 -10.93 9.54
C GLU A 26 -12.01 -10.62 8.76
N SER A 27 -11.14 -9.83 9.40
CA SER A 27 -9.76 -9.53 9.04
C SER A 27 -9.19 -10.36 7.88
N LEU A 28 -9.05 -9.75 6.70
CA LEU A 28 -7.98 -9.92 5.69
C LEU A 28 -8.50 -9.39 4.35
N LEU A 29 -8.34 -8.09 4.14
CA LEU A 29 -8.52 -7.50 2.81
C LEU A 29 -7.50 -8.14 1.87
N PHE A 30 -8.03 -8.97 0.98
CA PHE A 30 -7.36 -9.74 -0.05
C PHE A 30 -6.24 -8.93 -0.73
N PRO A 31 -4.97 -9.32 -0.55
CA PRO A 31 -3.90 -8.73 -1.32
C PRO A 31 -4.03 -9.10 -2.82
N ALA A 32 -4.79 -10.13 -3.21
CA ALA A 32 -4.98 -10.51 -4.63
C ALA A 32 -5.68 -9.44 -5.49
N ALA A 33 -6.80 -8.90 -5.02
CA ALA A 33 -7.57 -7.92 -5.78
C ALA A 33 -6.85 -6.56 -5.86
N VAL A 34 -6.21 -6.15 -4.75
CA VAL A 34 -5.36 -4.95 -4.71
C VAL A 34 -4.13 -5.13 -5.60
N ARG A 35 -3.51 -6.32 -5.61
CA ARG A 35 -2.38 -6.66 -6.49
C ARG A 35 -2.74 -6.53 -7.96
N GLN A 36 -3.89 -7.07 -8.37
CA GLN A 36 -4.31 -7.08 -9.77
C GLN A 36 -4.66 -5.67 -10.26
N LEU A 37 -5.33 -4.88 -9.42
CA LEU A 37 -5.61 -3.47 -9.72
C LEU A 37 -4.32 -2.63 -9.76
N ALA A 38 -3.41 -2.78 -8.80
CA ALA A 38 -2.19 -1.98 -8.80
C ALA A 38 -1.22 -2.34 -9.94
N ALA A 39 -1.16 -3.62 -10.34
CA ALA A 39 -0.34 -4.07 -11.47
C ALA A 39 -0.80 -3.51 -12.81
N GLU A 40 -2.11 -3.32 -12.97
CA GLU A 40 -2.73 -2.82 -14.20
C GLU A 40 -2.80 -1.27 -14.22
N TYR A 41 -2.70 -0.62 -13.06
CA TYR A 41 -2.90 0.82 -12.89
C TYR A 41 -1.76 1.51 -12.12
N GLY A 42 -0.51 1.07 -12.25
CA GLY A 42 0.62 1.82 -11.70
C GLY A 42 0.57 3.27 -12.22
N THR A 43 0.20 4.24 -11.37
CA THR A 43 -0.06 5.61 -11.84
C THR A 43 1.20 6.46 -11.71
N ASP A 44 1.51 7.25 -12.74
CA ASP A 44 2.60 8.24 -12.69
C ASP A 44 2.48 9.16 -11.45
N LYS A 45 1.24 9.42 -11.01
CA LYS A 45 0.94 10.17 -9.79
C LYS A 45 1.42 9.46 -8.51
N ALA A 46 1.16 8.16 -8.37
CA ALA A 46 1.59 7.37 -7.21
C ALA A 46 3.11 7.22 -7.19
N ARG A 47 3.72 7.00 -8.35
CA ARG A 47 5.18 6.95 -8.49
C ARG A 47 5.84 8.27 -8.08
N ALA A 48 5.34 9.39 -8.60
CA ALA A 48 5.82 10.71 -8.22
C ALA A 48 5.57 11.05 -6.73
N ALA A 49 4.48 10.53 -6.13
CA ALA A 49 4.24 10.71 -4.70
C ALA A 49 5.27 9.96 -3.84
N LEU A 50 5.62 8.74 -4.23
CA LEU A 50 6.63 7.96 -3.54
C LEU A 50 8.04 8.55 -3.70
N ASP A 51 8.38 9.05 -4.90
CA ASP A 51 9.65 9.75 -5.14
C ASP A 51 9.77 11.02 -4.28
N ARG A 52 8.67 11.79 -4.17
CA ARG A 52 8.61 12.97 -3.29
C ARG A 52 8.69 12.63 -1.80
N ALA A 53 8.25 11.44 -1.40
CA ALA A 53 8.32 11.01 0.00
C ALA A 53 9.76 10.86 0.50
N ALA A 54 10.75 10.74 -0.41
CA ALA A 54 12.17 10.69 -0.10
C ALA A 54 12.48 9.73 1.05
N LEU A 55 11.98 8.49 0.92
CA LEU A 55 12.21 7.44 1.89
C LEU A 55 13.71 7.12 1.94
N THR A 56 14.25 7.04 3.14
CA THR A 56 15.58 6.49 3.40
C THR A 56 15.60 5.00 3.06
N ASP A 57 16.79 4.42 2.89
CA ASP A 57 16.94 2.98 2.62
C ASP A 57 16.25 2.11 3.67
N ARG A 58 16.28 2.54 4.93
CA ARG A 58 15.66 1.81 6.05
C ARG A 58 14.14 1.87 6.00
N GLU A 59 13.58 3.04 5.73
CA GLU A 59 12.14 3.24 5.57
C GLU A 59 11.61 2.47 4.35
N ALA A 60 12.35 2.52 3.24
CA ALA A 60 12.07 1.75 2.03
C ALA A 60 12.07 0.24 2.31
N ALA A 61 13.04 -0.27 3.07
CA ALA A 61 13.07 -1.67 3.49
C ALA A 61 11.85 -2.06 4.34
N VAL A 62 11.49 -1.22 5.32
CA VAL A 62 10.30 -1.43 6.15
C VAL A 62 9.03 -1.45 5.29
N LEU A 63 8.87 -0.51 4.36
CA LEU A 63 7.72 -0.47 3.44
C LEU A 63 7.59 -1.74 2.59
N ARG A 64 8.70 -2.27 2.06
CA ARG A 64 8.69 -3.55 1.31
C ARG A 64 8.23 -4.72 2.18
N LEU A 65 8.72 -4.82 3.42
CA LEU A 65 8.31 -5.88 4.33
C LEU A 65 6.85 -5.71 4.78
N MET A 66 6.37 -4.46 4.93
CA MET A 66 4.96 -4.20 5.18
C MET A 66 4.08 -4.69 4.04
N ALA A 67 4.49 -4.45 2.79
CA ALA A 67 3.78 -4.88 1.58
C ALA A 67 3.77 -6.41 1.40
N ARG A 68 4.74 -7.11 2.01
CA ARG A 68 4.75 -8.59 2.13
C ARG A 68 3.86 -9.12 3.26
N GLY A 69 3.22 -8.24 4.03
CA GLY A 69 2.29 -8.63 5.11
C GLY A 69 2.92 -8.84 6.49
N LEU A 70 4.22 -8.61 6.67
CA LEU A 70 4.91 -8.91 7.94
C LEU A 70 4.51 -7.94 9.06
N SER A 71 4.21 -8.47 10.25
CA SER A 71 4.02 -7.69 11.48
C SER A 71 5.29 -6.95 11.91
N ASN A 72 5.15 -5.97 12.81
CA ASN A 72 6.32 -5.22 13.31
C ASN A 72 7.35 -6.12 14.02
N ALA A 73 6.90 -7.21 14.67
CA ALA A 73 7.78 -8.18 15.31
C ALA A 73 8.58 -8.99 14.29
N GLU A 74 7.93 -9.45 13.21
CA GLU A 74 8.59 -10.17 12.12
C GLU A 74 9.55 -9.26 11.35
N ILE A 75 9.18 -7.99 11.13
CA ILE A 75 10.06 -6.98 10.54
C ILE A 75 11.29 -6.75 11.44
N ALA A 76 11.08 -6.63 12.76
CA ALA A 76 12.15 -6.43 13.73
C ALA A 76 13.14 -7.60 13.71
N ALA A 77 12.63 -8.83 13.68
CA ALA A 77 13.45 -10.05 13.55
C ALA A 77 14.20 -10.08 12.20
N THR A 78 13.51 -9.80 11.09
CA THR A 78 14.10 -9.80 9.74
C THR A 78 15.21 -8.76 9.60
N LEU A 79 15.03 -7.60 10.21
CA LEU A 79 15.94 -6.46 10.12
C LEU A 79 16.94 -6.38 11.28
N VAL A 80 16.90 -7.35 12.21
CA VAL A 80 17.73 -7.48 13.41
C VAL A 80 17.78 -6.18 14.22
N VAL A 81 16.61 -5.66 14.58
CA VAL A 81 16.42 -4.43 15.40
C VAL A 81 15.30 -4.60 16.43
N GLY A 82 15.13 -3.62 17.31
CA GLY A 82 14.02 -3.60 18.26
C GLY A 82 12.67 -3.31 17.58
N THR A 83 11.59 -3.85 18.17
CA THR A 83 10.20 -3.61 17.71
C THR A 83 9.80 -2.15 17.78
N GLU A 84 10.25 -1.41 18.80
CA GLU A 84 10.03 0.04 18.91
C GLU A 84 10.70 0.81 17.76
N THR A 85 11.91 0.41 17.35
CA THR A 85 12.59 1.00 16.20
C THR A 85 11.78 0.81 14.92
N VAL A 86 11.18 -0.37 14.72
CA VAL A 86 10.30 -0.62 13.59
C VAL A 86 9.06 0.27 13.65
N LYS A 87 8.42 0.43 14.82
CA LYS A 87 7.27 1.34 14.97
C LYS A 87 7.64 2.78 14.56
N SER A 88 8.80 3.28 14.97
CA SER A 88 9.27 4.61 14.57
C SER A 88 9.45 4.73 13.07
N HIS A 89 10.02 3.72 12.40
CA HIS A 89 10.14 3.71 10.95
C HIS A 89 8.78 3.62 10.24
N VAL A 90 7.84 2.80 10.74
CA VAL A 90 6.48 2.73 10.20
C VAL A 90 5.81 4.10 10.29
N SER A 91 5.83 4.75 11.46
CA SER A 91 5.25 6.10 11.62
C SER A 91 5.89 7.12 10.66
N SER A 92 7.21 7.06 10.46
CA SER A 92 7.91 7.95 9.53
C SER A 92 7.52 7.70 8.08
N VAL A 93 7.37 6.42 7.68
CA VAL A 93 6.87 6.04 6.35
C VAL A 93 5.45 6.55 6.13
N LEU A 94 4.55 6.35 7.09
CA LEU A 94 3.16 6.82 6.99
C LEU A 94 3.11 8.34 6.82
N ALA A 95 3.85 9.07 7.65
CA ALA A 95 3.93 10.52 7.58
C ALA A 95 4.48 11.01 6.22
N LYS A 96 5.57 10.41 5.74
CA LYS A 96 6.20 10.78 4.46
C LYS A 96 5.33 10.47 3.24
N LEU A 97 4.55 9.38 3.29
CA LEU A 97 3.62 9.01 2.23
C LEU A 97 2.27 9.76 2.34
N GLY A 98 2.03 10.49 3.43
CA GLY A 98 0.71 11.04 3.74
C GLY A 98 -0.36 9.96 3.96
N ALA A 99 0.06 8.74 4.29
CA ALA A 99 -0.82 7.61 4.52
C ALA A 99 -1.37 7.65 5.95
N ARG A 100 -2.68 7.43 6.11
CA ARG A 100 -3.35 7.43 7.42
C ARG A 100 -3.10 6.16 8.21
N ASP A 101 -2.88 5.06 7.49
CA ASP A 101 -2.68 3.74 8.05
C ASP A 101 -1.77 2.89 7.17
N ARG A 102 -1.41 1.73 7.71
CA ARG A 102 -0.53 0.75 7.05
C ARG A 102 -1.10 0.26 5.72
N THR A 103 -2.41 0.07 5.62
CA THR A 103 -3.07 -0.42 4.40
C THR A 103 -2.88 0.58 3.27
N GLN A 104 -3.08 1.87 3.55
CA GLN A 104 -2.85 2.93 2.56
C GLN A 104 -1.39 3.01 2.09
N ALA A 105 -0.43 2.84 3.01
CA ALA A 105 0.99 2.83 2.62
C ALA A 105 1.34 1.63 1.72
N VAL A 106 0.76 0.45 2.00
CA VAL A 106 0.95 -0.73 1.15
C VAL A 106 0.31 -0.54 -0.23
N ILE A 107 -0.90 0.03 -0.31
CA ILE A 107 -1.54 0.36 -1.58
C ILE A 107 -0.66 1.32 -2.39
N ALA A 108 -0.17 2.39 -1.77
CA ALA A 108 0.72 3.35 -2.43
C ALA A 108 2.03 2.70 -2.95
N ALA A 109 2.58 1.74 -2.21
CA ALA A 109 3.74 0.97 -2.65
C ALA A 109 3.47 0.12 -3.90
N TYR A 110 2.29 -0.48 -4.02
CA TYR A 110 1.91 -1.22 -5.21
C TYR A 110 1.56 -0.30 -6.39
N GLU A 111 0.76 0.75 -6.17
CA GLU A 111 0.36 1.70 -7.23
C GLU A 111 1.53 2.51 -7.79
N SER A 112 2.61 2.68 -7.04
CA SER A 112 3.84 3.32 -7.51
C SER A 112 4.78 2.38 -8.28
N GLY A 113 4.51 1.07 -8.26
CA GLY A 113 5.44 0.05 -8.75
C GLY A 113 6.67 -0.17 -7.87
N PHE A 114 6.69 0.40 -6.65
CA PHE A 114 7.78 0.22 -5.68
C PHE A 114 7.90 -1.23 -5.19
N VAL A 115 6.79 -1.94 -5.14
CA VAL A 115 6.73 -3.38 -4.89
C VAL A 115 5.99 -4.03 -6.07
N ALA A 116 6.61 -5.04 -6.67
CA ALA A 116 5.94 -5.87 -7.66
C ALA A 116 5.03 -6.89 -6.96
N PRO A 117 3.84 -7.17 -7.50
CA PRO A 117 3.07 -8.35 -7.11
C PRO A 117 3.92 -9.60 -7.32
N GLY A 118 4.01 -10.44 -6.30
CA GLY A 118 4.50 -11.81 -6.39
C GLY A 118 3.36 -12.80 -6.44
#